data_AF-A0A7V4GWE4-F1
#
_entry.id   AF-A0A7V4GWE4-F1
#
_cell.length_a   1.000
_cell.length_b   1.000
_cell.length_c   1.000
_cell.angle_alpha   90.00
_cell.angle_beta   90.00
_cell.angle_gamma   90.00
#
_symmetry.space_group_name_H-M   'P 1'
#
loop_
_entity.id
_entity.type
_entity.pdbx_description
1 polymer ?
#
loop_
_entity_poly.entity_id
_entity_poly.type
_entity_poly.pdbx_seq_one_letter_code
_entity_poly.pdbx_strand_id
1 'polypeptide(L)'
;MKTLFRILVFAFAGLIVFSCNKPAREEERQNVILFIGDGMGLAQLCAASGSVADALNIERCSHVGLMKTQSLDNYITDSAAGATAFSTGHKTRNSYLAVDSTGNPLKTILEFAEDAGLSTGLVVTCAVTHATPAAFIAHQTGRENNEAIAADIVKTDVDVLIGGGRKYFETRSDGRNLIADLTSRGYTVPDSVWQIPSSLPEKLAWFRASGHMPGALNGRGEALAESVRLALNILSNNKKGFFLMVEGSQIDWACHSNDSLWLVREVLDFDKAVGEGLKFAANSKNTTVIVLADHETGGVSLPAGDLKNHTVSIRFSAHDHTGIMV
;
A
#
# COMPACT_ATOMS: atom_id res chain seq x y z
N MET A 1 -14.80 -94.89 0.25
CA MET A 1 -13.49 -94.65 0.90
C MET A 1 -12.64 -93.78 -0.03
N LYS A 2 -12.13 -92.65 0.50
CA LYS A 2 -11.05 -91.80 -0.04
C LYS A 2 -11.41 -91.01 -1.31
N THR A 3 -11.96 -89.79 -1.20
CA THR A 3 -11.28 -88.50 -0.95
C THR A 3 -10.25 -88.16 -2.03
N LEU A 4 -10.57 -87.19 -2.91
CA LEU A 4 -9.58 -86.21 -3.37
C LEU A 4 -10.27 -84.91 -3.78
N PHE A 5 -9.94 -83.87 -3.02
CA PHE A 5 -10.45 -82.52 -3.04
C PHE A 5 -9.70 -81.73 -4.13
N ARG A 6 -10.40 -81.17 -5.13
CA ARG A 6 -9.81 -80.20 -6.07
C ARG A 6 -10.29 -78.81 -5.69
N ILE A 7 -9.41 -78.05 -5.05
CA ILE A 7 -9.61 -76.63 -4.73
C ILE A 7 -9.37 -75.83 -6.00
N LEU A 8 -10.42 -75.20 -6.54
CA LEU A 8 -10.29 -74.11 -7.49
C LEU A 8 -9.95 -72.84 -6.69
N VAL A 9 -8.71 -72.37 -6.79
CA VAL A 9 -8.33 -71.02 -6.32
C VAL A 9 -8.63 -70.05 -7.47
N PHE A 10 -9.75 -69.33 -7.37
CA PHE A 10 -9.98 -68.14 -8.21
C PHE A 10 -9.09 -67.02 -7.69
N ALA A 11 -8.01 -66.73 -8.42
CA ALA A 11 -7.20 -65.54 -8.20
C ALA A 11 -7.97 -64.31 -8.72
N PHE A 12 -8.68 -63.63 -7.83
CA PHE A 12 -9.27 -62.32 -8.12
C PHE A 12 -8.14 -61.28 -8.11
N ALA A 13 -7.55 -61.02 -9.28
CA ALA A 13 -6.62 -59.91 -9.45
C ALA A 13 -7.40 -58.59 -9.40
N GLY A 14 -7.60 -58.06 -8.20
CA GLY A 14 -8.11 -56.72 -7.99
C GLY A 14 -7.11 -55.70 -8.52
N LEU A 15 -7.43 -55.10 -9.67
CA LEU A 15 -6.69 -53.97 -10.22
C LEU A 15 -6.94 -52.75 -9.32
N ILE A 16 -6.12 -52.56 -8.30
CA ILE A 16 -6.13 -51.34 -7.49
C ILE A 16 -5.47 -50.25 -8.33
N VAL A 17 -6.29 -49.47 -9.02
CA VAL A 17 -5.86 -48.23 -9.65
C VAL A 17 -5.57 -47.25 -8.51
N PHE A 18 -4.30 -47.17 -8.09
CA PHE A 18 -3.80 -46.04 -7.32
C PHE A 18 -3.83 -44.82 -8.24
N SER A 19 -4.98 -44.13 -8.27
CA SER A 19 -5.02 -42.77 -8.78
C SER A 19 -4.14 -41.92 -7.87
N CYS A 20 -2.95 -41.58 -8.34
CA CYS A 20 -2.09 -40.58 -7.74
C CYS A 20 -2.75 -39.20 -7.97
N ASN A 21 -3.91 -38.96 -7.36
CA ASN A 21 -4.34 -37.61 -7.07
C ASN A 21 -3.35 -37.09 -6.05
N LYS A 22 -2.29 -36.40 -6.52
CA LYS A 22 -1.68 -35.36 -5.68
C LYS A 22 -2.87 -34.52 -5.21
N PRO A 23 -3.10 -34.34 -3.89
CA PRO A 23 -4.06 -33.35 -3.47
C PRO A 23 -3.67 -32.06 -4.20
N ALA A 24 -4.62 -31.45 -4.90
CA ALA A 24 -4.41 -30.13 -5.47
C ALA A 24 -3.81 -29.30 -4.34
N ARG A 25 -2.60 -28.76 -4.55
CA ARG A 25 -1.98 -27.86 -3.59
C ARG A 25 -3.02 -26.76 -3.40
N GLU A 26 -3.68 -26.74 -2.25
CA GLU A 26 -4.61 -25.69 -1.90
C GLU A 26 -3.88 -24.39 -2.21
N GLU A 27 -4.40 -23.58 -3.15
CA GLU A 27 -3.72 -22.35 -3.57
C GLU A 27 -3.49 -21.55 -2.29
N GLU A 28 -2.24 -21.55 -1.86
CA GLU A 28 -1.89 -21.14 -0.52
C GLU A 28 -2.05 -19.63 -0.49
N ARG A 29 -3.08 -19.15 0.24
CA ARG A 29 -3.42 -17.73 0.38
C ARG A 29 -2.15 -16.88 0.47
N GLN A 30 -2.01 -15.88 -0.40
CA GLN A 30 -0.86 -14.97 -0.39
C GLN A 30 -1.31 -13.54 -0.12
N ASN A 31 -0.78 -12.94 0.95
CA ASN A 31 -1.07 -11.55 1.26
C ASN A 31 0.22 -10.72 1.22
N VAL A 32 0.16 -9.54 0.60
CA VAL A 32 1.24 -8.55 0.63
C VAL A 32 0.67 -7.23 1.15
N ILE A 33 1.31 -6.67 2.17
CA ILE A 33 1.03 -5.33 2.67
C ILE A 33 2.29 -4.49 2.46
N LEU A 34 2.22 -3.52 1.55
CA LEU A 34 3.28 -2.59 1.24
C LEU A 34 2.98 -1.25 1.91
N PHE A 35 3.79 -0.86 2.86
CA PHE A 35 3.76 0.45 3.51
C PHE A 35 4.83 1.36 2.89
N ILE A 36 4.42 2.57 2.50
CA ILE A 36 5.27 3.61 1.93
C ILE A 36 5.21 4.83 2.83
N GLY A 37 6.34 5.19 3.45
CA GLY A 37 6.49 6.50 4.08
C GLY A 37 7.05 7.48 3.05
N ASP A 38 6.20 8.33 2.48
CA ASP A 38 6.61 9.31 1.46
C ASP A 38 7.71 10.22 2.05
N GLY A 39 8.88 10.29 1.42
CA GLY A 39 10.03 11.07 1.93
C GLY A 39 10.70 10.52 3.20
N MET A 40 10.33 9.32 3.68
CA MET A 40 10.78 8.75 4.95
C MET A 40 12.13 8.03 4.84
N GLY A 41 13.21 8.79 4.67
CA GLY A 41 14.57 8.24 4.80
C GLY A 41 14.90 7.74 6.23
N LEU A 42 16.08 7.13 6.38
CA LEU A 42 16.51 6.60 7.69
C LEU A 42 16.59 7.67 8.77
N ALA A 43 16.91 8.93 8.42
CA ALA A 43 17.02 10.01 9.38
C ALA A 43 15.65 10.41 9.96
N GLN A 44 14.59 10.39 9.15
CA GLN A 44 13.20 10.62 9.54
C GLN A 44 12.74 9.53 10.51
N LEU A 45 13.06 8.26 10.22
CA LEU A 45 12.77 7.14 11.10
C LEU A 45 13.51 7.26 12.45
N CYS A 46 14.82 7.52 12.42
CA CYS A 46 15.62 7.71 13.64
C CYS A 46 15.16 8.91 14.47
N ALA A 47 14.74 10.00 13.82
CA ALA A 47 14.16 11.16 14.51
C ALA A 47 12.92 10.77 15.31
N ALA A 48 12.01 9.99 14.72
CA ALA A 48 10.80 9.54 15.40
C ALA A 48 11.13 8.56 16.54
N SER A 49 11.96 7.54 16.28
CA SER A 49 12.36 6.53 17.28
C SER A 49 13.02 7.19 18.51
N GLY A 50 13.93 8.14 18.31
CA GLY A 50 14.56 8.87 19.41
C GLY A 50 13.65 9.86 20.14
N SER A 51 12.47 10.16 19.60
CA SER A 51 11.50 11.12 20.18
C SER A 51 10.40 10.44 21.02
N VAL A 52 10.46 9.12 21.18
CA VAL A 52 9.51 8.35 21.98
C VAL A 52 10.23 7.36 22.91
N ALA A 53 9.50 6.88 23.93
CA ALA A 53 10.04 5.93 24.89
C ALA A 53 9.94 4.47 24.43
N ASP A 54 8.83 4.14 23.77
CA ASP A 54 8.58 2.79 23.27
C ASP A 54 9.20 2.62 21.88
N ALA A 55 9.69 1.42 21.60
CA ALA A 55 10.15 1.04 20.26
C ALA A 55 9.01 1.17 19.24
N LEU A 56 9.35 1.59 18.03
CA LEU A 56 8.41 1.73 16.93
C LEU A 56 8.01 0.34 16.39
N ASN A 57 6.80 0.23 15.85
CA ASN A 57 6.33 -1.02 15.23
C ASN A 57 7.21 -1.43 14.05
N ILE A 58 7.66 -0.47 13.23
CA ILE A 58 8.56 -0.72 12.09
C ILE A 58 9.88 -1.38 12.52
N GLU A 59 10.36 -1.14 13.74
CA GLU A 59 11.59 -1.76 14.29
C GLU A 59 11.42 -3.27 14.57
N ARG A 60 10.19 -3.81 14.44
CA ARG A 60 9.92 -5.25 14.51
C ARG A 60 10.12 -5.97 13.18
N CYS A 61 10.37 -5.25 12.08
CA CYS A 61 10.72 -5.85 10.79
C CYS A 61 12.05 -6.62 10.89
N SER A 62 12.06 -7.87 10.44
CA SER A 62 13.18 -8.80 10.67
C SER A 62 14.33 -8.67 9.65
N HIS A 63 14.11 -7.96 8.56
CA HIS A 63 15.07 -7.79 7.47
C HIS A 63 15.12 -6.32 7.08
N VAL A 64 16.34 -5.82 6.85
CA VAL A 64 16.61 -4.43 6.44
C VAL A 64 17.48 -4.46 5.20
N GLY A 65 17.12 -3.64 4.21
CA GLY A 65 17.90 -3.42 2.98
C GLY A 65 17.99 -1.93 2.70
N LEU A 66 18.92 -1.55 1.83
CA LEU A 66 19.07 -0.17 1.35
C LEU A 66 18.73 -0.11 -0.13
N MET A 67 17.97 0.91 -0.53
CA MET A 67 17.47 1.08 -1.88
C MET A 67 17.94 2.40 -2.49
N LYS A 68 18.42 2.33 -3.73
CA LYS A 68 18.68 3.50 -4.57
C LYS A 68 17.40 3.92 -5.28
N THR A 69 17.07 5.20 -5.21
CA THR A 69 15.76 5.72 -5.63
C THR A 69 15.81 6.60 -6.89
N GLN A 70 16.97 6.81 -7.52
CA GLN A 70 17.07 7.72 -8.68
C GLN A 70 16.09 7.32 -9.79
N SER A 71 15.47 8.31 -10.44
CA SER A 71 14.61 8.07 -11.60
C SER A 71 15.45 7.78 -12.85
N LEU A 72 14.79 7.66 -14.01
CA LEU A 72 15.49 7.42 -15.28
C LEU A 72 16.29 8.64 -15.74
N ASP A 73 15.79 9.84 -15.50
CA ASP A 73 16.31 11.11 -16.02
C ASP A 73 16.89 12.04 -14.95
N ASN A 74 16.67 11.77 -13.66
CA ASN A 74 17.16 12.61 -12.57
C ASN A 74 17.93 11.82 -11.51
N TYR A 75 18.97 12.47 -10.97
CA TYR A 75 19.69 11.96 -9.79
C TYR A 75 18.81 11.93 -8.52
N ILE A 76 17.80 12.80 -8.46
CA ILE A 76 16.82 12.89 -7.38
C ILE A 76 15.45 12.62 -8.00
N THR A 77 14.81 11.52 -7.58
CA THR A 77 13.47 11.15 -8.07
C THR A 77 12.40 12.05 -7.48
N ASP A 78 11.21 12.04 -8.09
CA ASP A 78 9.98 12.45 -7.44
C ASP A 78 9.14 11.23 -7.03
N SER A 79 8.10 11.43 -6.21
CA SER A 79 7.18 10.36 -5.77
C SER A 79 6.55 9.59 -6.94
N ALA A 80 6.26 10.24 -8.08
CA ALA A 80 5.66 9.59 -9.23
C ALA A 80 6.59 8.54 -9.87
N ALA A 81 7.83 8.92 -10.16
CA ALA A 81 8.81 7.99 -10.72
C ALA A 81 9.26 6.94 -9.71
N GLY A 82 9.40 7.32 -8.42
CA GLY A 82 9.74 6.41 -7.34
C GLY A 82 8.69 5.31 -7.17
N ALA A 83 7.42 5.71 -7.01
CA ALA A 83 6.32 4.76 -6.90
C ALA A 83 6.10 3.93 -8.16
N THR A 84 6.32 4.50 -9.36
CA THR A 84 6.27 3.75 -10.63
C THR A 84 7.32 2.64 -10.68
N ALA A 85 8.53 2.89 -10.17
CA ALA A 85 9.56 1.85 -10.10
C ALA A 85 9.13 0.69 -9.20
N PHE A 86 8.45 0.96 -8.08
CA PHE A 86 7.97 -0.09 -7.17
C PHE A 86 6.78 -0.84 -7.73
N SER A 87 5.85 -0.11 -8.37
CA SER A 87 4.61 -0.70 -8.86
C SER A 87 4.82 -1.48 -10.15
N THR A 88 5.79 -1.11 -11.00
CA THR A 88 5.98 -1.74 -12.33
C THR A 88 7.29 -2.53 -12.46
N GLY A 89 8.28 -2.29 -11.59
CA GLY A 89 9.63 -2.83 -11.74
C GLY A 89 10.50 -2.10 -12.78
N HIS A 90 10.04 -0.96 -13.33
CA HIS A 90 10.75 -0.18 -14.34
C HIS A 90 10.99 1.26 -13.89
N LYS A 91 12.21 1.76 -14.10
CA LYS A 91 12.48 3.20 -13.96
C LYS A 91 11.78 3.99 -15.07
N THR A 92 11.26 5.14 -14.71
CA THR A 92 10.65 6.11 -15.65
C THR A 92 11.11 7.53 -15.34
N ARG A 93 10.61 8.50 -16.10
CA ARG A 93 10.91 9.92 -15.92
C ARG A 93 10.18 10.50 -14.72
N ASN A 94 10.74 11.54 -14.09
CA ASN A 94 10.00 12.27 -13.05
C ASN A 94 8.60 12.69 -13.56
N SER A 95 7.63 12.69 -12.65
CA SER A 95 6.20 12.99 -12.90
C SER A 95 5.41 11.95 -13.71
N TYR A 96 6.04 10.89 -14.22
CA TYR A 96 5.33 9.82 -14.94
C TYR A 96 4.76 8.80 -13.95
N LEU A 97 3.52 8.35 -14.21
CA LEU A 97 2.76 7.41 -13.40
C LEU A 97 2.50 6.14 -14.21
N ALA A 98 3.12 5.02 -13.82
CA ALA A 98 2.95 3.70 -14.44
C ALA A 98 3.05 3.70 -15.97
N VAL A 99 3.93 4.52 -16.53
CA VAL A 99 4.24 4.56 -17.96
C VAL A 99 5.75 4.53 -18.18
N ASP A 100 6.19 3.98 -19.31
CA ASP A 100 7.59 3.97 -19.69
C ASP A 100 8.10 5.37 -20.07
N SER A 101 9.38 5.48 -20.39
CA SER A 101 10.02 6.76 -20.77
C SER A 101 9.44 7.45 -22.01
N THR A 102 8.62 6.73 -22.79
CA THR A 102 7.93 7.21 -23.99
C THR A 102 6.44 7.44 -23.77
N GLY A 103 5.91 7.13 -22.57
CA GLY A 103 4.52 7.31 -22.21
C GLY A 103 3.62 6.09 -22.45
N ASN A 104 4.17 4.92 -22.78
CA ASN A 104 3.36 3.71 -22.93
C ASN A 104 3.01 3.14 -21.55
N PRO A 105 1.76 2.69 -21.32
CA PRO A 105 1.36 2.03 -20.07
C PRO A 105 2.25 0.84 -19.72
N LEU A 106 2.70 0.81 -18.46
CA LEU A 106 3.39 -0.31 -17.84
C LEU A 106 2.46 -0.96 -16.84
N LYS A 107 2.34 -2.28 -16.90
CA LYS A 107 1.47 -3.02 -15.99
C LYS A 107 1.97 -2.94 -14.55
N THR A 108 1.08 -2.63 -13.61
CA THR A 108 1.40 -2.50 -12.19
C THR A 108 1.22 -3.81 -11.44
N ILE A 109 1.86 -3.92 -10.28
CA ILE A 109 1.70 -5.04 -9.35
C ILE A 109 0.27 -5.19 -8.86
N LEU A 110 -0.49 -4.10 -8.80
CA LEU A 110 -1.90 -4.12 -8.44
C LEU A 110 -2.71 -4.79 -9.56
N GLU A 111 -2.46 -4.45 -10.82
CA GLU A 111 -3.09 -5.10 -11.98
C GLU A 111 -2.65 -6.58 -12.11
N PHE A 112 -1.39 -6.92 -11.79
CA PHE A 112 -0.97 -8.32 -11.70
C PHE A 112 -1.70 -9.09 -10.59
N ALA A 113 -1.97 -8.44 -9.45
CA ALA A 113 -2.72 -9.05 -8.36
C ALA A 113 -4.20 -9.28 -8.74
N GLU A 114 -4.83 -8.32 -9.43
CA GLU A 114 -6.19 -8.45 -9.97
C GLU A 114 -6.29 -9.62 -10.96
N ASP A 115 -5.35 -9.72 -11.92
CA ASP A 115 -5.28 -10.83 -12.87
C ASP A 115 -5.13 -12.20 -12.20
N ALA A 116 -4.44 -12.26 -11.06
CA ALA A 116 -4.29 -13.47 -10.26
C ALA A 116 -5.57 -13.80 -9.43
N GLY A 117 -6.56 -12.91 -9.43
CA GLY A 117 -7.78 -13.01 -8.63
C GLY A 117 -7.56 -12.72 -7.15
N LEU A 118 -6.48 -12.00 -6.80
CA LEU A 118 -6.28 -11.45 -5.47
C LEU A 118 -7.15 -10.20 -5.31
N SER A 119 -7.53 -9.91 -4.07
CA SER A 119 -8.14 -8.61 -3.78
C SER A 119 -7.10 -7.50 -3.71
N THR A 120 -7.48 -6.28 -4.07
CA THR A 120 -6.54 -5.16 -4.16
C THR A 120 -7.02 -3.93 -3.41
N GLY A 121 -6.09 -3.21 -2.78
CA GLY A 121 -6.45 -1.96 -2.12
C GLY A 121 -5.34 -0.92 -2.00
N LEU A 122 -5.78 0.33 -1.90
CA LEU A 122 -4.96 1.52 -1.70
C LEU A 122 -5.50 2.30 -0.50
N VAL A 123 -4.63 2.60 0.47
CA VAL A 123 -4.95 3.39 1.67
C VAL A 123 -3.92 4.50 1.84
N VAL A 124 -4.34 5.76 1.78
CA VAL A 124 -3.40 6.90 1.83
C VAL A 124 -3.92 8.02 2.72
N THR A 125 -3.03 8.94 3.13
CA THR A 125 -3.41 10.16 3.87
C THR A 125 -3.46 11.42 2.99
N CYS A 126 -3.05 11.32 1.73
CA CYS A 126 -3.24 12.35 0.71
C CYS A 126 -4.54 12.11 -0.08
N ALA A 127 -4.63 12.70 -1.27
CA ALA A 127 -5.69 12.38 -2.21
C ALA A 127 -5.32 11.07 -2.91
N VAL A 128 -6.28 10.20 -3.19
CA VAL A 128 -5.99 8.92 -3.88
C VAL A 128 -5.50 9.11 -5.32
N THR A 129 -5.66 10.32 -5.88
CA THR A 129 -5.12 10.73 -7.17
C THR A 129 -3.70 11.30 -7.09
N HIS A 130 -3.11 11.40 -5.90
CA HIS A 130 -1.73 11.85 -5.73
C HIS A 130 -0.74 10.81 -6.29
N ALA A 131 0.51 11.21 -6.48
CA ALA A 131 1.48 10.47 -7.27
C ALA A 131 1.68 9.01 -6.82
N THR A 132 1.95 8.78 -5.54
CA THR A 132 2.23 7.45 -5.00
C THR A 132 1.07 6.48 -5.22
N PRO A 133 -0.18 6.74 -4.77
CA PRO A 133 -1.30 5.83 -5.08
C PRO A 133 -1.60 5.75 -6.57
N ALA A 134 -1.53 6.86 -7.31
CA ALA A 134 -1.81 6.88 -8.74
C ALA A 134 -0.86 5.97 -9.53
N ALA A 135 0.42 5.89 -9.16
CA ALA A 135 1.40 5.03 -9.82
C ALA A 135 1.10 3.52 -9.69
N PHE A 136 0.19 3.11 -8.81
CA PHE A 136 -0.26 1.71 -8.71
C PHE A 136 -1.50 1.42 -9.56
N ILE A 137 -2.23 2.41 -10.05
CA ILE A 137 -3.60 2.22 -10.55
C ILE A 137 -4.01 3.11 -11.75
N ALA A 138 -3.14 4.02 -12.17
CA ALA A 138 -3.39 4.93 -13.29
C ALA A 138 -2.14 5.08 -14.15
N HIS A 139 -2.33 5.31 -15.46
CA HIS A 139 -1.24 5.42 -16.44
C HIS A 139 -1.26 6.80 -17.07
N GLN A 140 -0.41 7.70 -16.57
CA GLN A 140 -0.43 9.11 -16.96
C GLN A 140 1.00 9.64 -17.09
N THR A 141 1.25 10.48 -18.10
CA THR A 141 2.56 11.15 -18.26
C THR A 141 2.71 12.40 -17.38
N GLY A 142 1.78 12.65 -16.46
CA GLY A 142 1.81 13.82 -15.59
C GLY A 142 1.03 13.60 -14.29
N ARG A 143 1.74 13.65 -13.16
CA ARG A 143 1.20 13.48 -11.80
C ARG A 143 0.15 14.53 -11.39
N GLU A 144 0.13 15.68 -12.04
CA GLU A 144 -0.81 16.77 -11.74
C GLU A 144 -2.20 16.57 -12.35
N ASN A 145 -2.36 15.61 -13.27
CA ASN A 145 -3.60 15.36 -14.01
C ASN A 145 -4.66 14.61 -13.16
N ASN A 146 -5.00 15.14 -11.99
CA ASN A 146 -5.86 14.50 -10.99
C ASN A 146 -7.21 14.03 -11.56
N GLU A 147 -7.84 14.78 -12.47
CA GLU A 147 -9.09 14.36 -13.11
C GLU A 147 -8.90 13.19 -14.09
N ALA A 148 -7.78 13.14 -14.82
CA ALA A 148 -7.47 12.02 -15.70
C ALA A 148 -7.13 10.77 -14.87
N ILE A 149 -6.35 10.94 -13.80
CA ILE A 149 -6.03 9.89 -12.83
C ILE A 149 -7.30 9.32 -12.19
N ALA A 150 -8.23 10.19 -11.74
CA ALA A 150 -9.52 9.74 -11.20
C ALA A 150 -10.33 8.96 -12.24
N ALA A 151 -10.30 9.38 -13.51
CA ALA A 151 -10.98 8.68 -14.59
C ALA A 151 -10.34 7.31 -14.91
N ASP A 152 -9.03 7.14 -14.70
CA ASP A 152 -8.36 5.85 -14.81
C ASP A 152 -8.69 4.92 -13.64
N ILE A 153 -8.68 5.42 -12.40
CA ILE A 153 -9.08 4.66 -11.20
C ILE A 153 -10.46 4.01 -11.41
N VAL A 154 -11.42 4.77 -11.93
CA VAL A 154 -12.79 4.29 -12.21
C VAL A 154 -12.88 3.25 -13.33
N LYS A 155 -11.78 2.94 -14.03
CA LYS A 155 -11.70 1.82 -15.01
C LYS A 155 -11.09 0.55 -14.43
N THR A 156 -10.45 0.62 -13.27
CA THR A 156 -9.76 -0.51 -12.62
C THR A 156 -10.70 -1.34 -11.75
N ASP A 157 -10.31 -2.54 -11.35
CA ASP A 157 -11.14 -3.42 -10.52
C ASP A 157 -10.82 -3.39 -9.02
N VAL A 158 -10.09 -2.36 -8.55
CA VAL A 158 -9.66 -2.23 -7.15
C VAL A 158 -10.80 -2.46 -6.15
N ASP A 159 -10.55 -3.22 -5.09
CA ASP A 159 -11.62 -3.52 -4.13
C ASP A 159 -11.74 -2.43 -3.06
N VAL A 160 -10.61 -1.91 -2.58
CA VAL A 160 -10.59 -0.91 -1.49
C VAL A 160 -9.78 0.32 -1.88
N LEU A 161 -10.42 1.48 -1.82
CA LEU A 161 -9.80 2.78 -2.04
C LEU A 161 -10.14 3.71 -0.86
N ILE A 162 -9.17 4.05 -0.02
CA ILE A 162 -9.40 4.92 1.14
C ILE A 162 -8.37 6.05 1.18
N GLY A 163 -8.84 7.28 1.24
CA GLY A 163 -7.98 8.46 1.30
C GLY A 163 -8.79 9.74 1.14
N GLY A 164 -8.15 10.84 0.74
CA GLY A 164 -8.84 12.06 0.33
C GLY A 164 -9.14 12.10 -1.18
N GLY A 165 -9.51 13.27 -1.68
CA GLY A 165 -9.56 13.59 -3.10
C GLY A 165 -10.96 13.54 -3.72
N ARG A 166 -12.03 13.56 -2.92
CA ARG A 166 -13.41 13.48 -3.41
C ARG A 166 -13.72 14.48 -4.52
N LYS A 167 -13.17 15.70 -4.44
CA LYS A 167 -13.40 16.77 -5.44
C LYS A 167 -13.03 16.35 -6.86
N TYR A 168 -12.05 15.46 -7.05
CA TYR A 168 -11.62 15.00 -8.37
C TYR A 168 -12.57 13.98 -9.02
N PHE A 169 -13.51 13.46 -8.22
CA PHE A 169 -14.54 12.52 -8.66
C PHE A 169 -15.90 13.21 -8.85
N GLU A 170 -16.20 14.29 -8.10
CA GLU A 170 -17.51 14.97 -8.15
C GLU A 170 -17.49 16.35 -8.81
N THR A 171 -16.45 17.16 -8.59
CA THR A 171 -16.39 18.56 -9.04
C THR A 171 -15.47 18.68 -10.26
N ARG A 172 -15.81 17.94 -11.31
CA ARG A 172 -14.96 17.79 -12.50
C ARG A 172 -15.21 18.84 -13.57
N SER A 173 -14.15 19.23 -14.27
CA SER A 173 -14.19 20.18 -15.38
C SER A 173 -15.03 19.68 -16.57
N ASP A 174 -15.09 18.36 -16.77
CA ASP A 174 -15.87 17.70 -17.82
C ASP A 174 -17.34 17.47 -17.46
N GLY A 175 -17.77 17.87 -16.26
CA GLY A 175 -19.13 17.71 -15.76
C GLY A 175 -19.54 16.27 -15.42
N ARG A 176 -18.62 15.29 -15.51
CA ARG A 176 -18.90 13.91 -15.10
C ARG A 176 -18.93 13.79 -13.59
N ASN A 177 -19.74 12.84 -13.09
CA ASN A 177 -19.73 12.45 -11.68
C ASN A 177 -19.23 10.99 -11.56
N LEU A 178 -17.96 10.83 -11.22
CA LEU A 178 -17.32 9.53 -11.11
C LEU A 178 -17.74 8.76 -9.84
N ILE A 179 -18.38 9.42 -8.86
CA ILE A 179 -19.00 8.72 -7.72
C ILE A 179 -20.18 7.88 -8.19
N ALA A 180 -20.97 8.40 -9.14
CA ALA A 180 -22.04 7.64 -9.77
C ALA A 180 -21.47 6.45 -10.57
N ASP A 181 -20.37 6.66 -11.30
CA ASP A 181 -19.67 5.58 -12.02
C ASP A 181 -19.20 4.48 -11.04
N LEU A 182 -18.54 4.83 -9.92
CA LEU A 182 -18.12 3.87 -8.89
C LEU A 182 -19.32 3.12 -8.28
N THR A 183 -20.40 3.83 -7.95
CA THR A 183 -21.62 3.23 -7.39
C THR A 183 -22.24 2.24 -8.38
N SER A 184 -22.28 2.57 -9.67
CA SER A 184 -22.79 1.68 -10.72
C SER A 184 -21.96 0.41 -10.89
N ARG A 185 -20.68 0.46 -10.49
CA ARG A 185 -19.75 -0.68 -10.47
C ARG A 185 -19.75 -1.43 -9.14
N GLY A 186 -20.70 -1.14 -8.25
CA GLY A 186 -20.91 -1.88 -7.00
C GLY A 186 -20.09 -1.40 -5.81
N TYR A 187 -19.39 -0.26 -5.91
CA TYR A 187 -18.70 0.30 -4.75
C TYR A 187 -19.68 0.92 -3.76
N THR A 188 -19.44 0.66 -2.49
CA THR A 188 -19.98 1.52 -1.43
C THR A 188 -19.14 2.79 -1.35
N VAL A 189 -19.79 3.96 -1.48
CA VAL A 189 -19.11 5.27 -1.46
C VAL A 189 -19.70 6.15 -0.36
N PRO A 190 -19.26 5.97 0.91
CA PRO A 190 -19.86 6.65 2.04
C PRO A 190 -19.30 8.08 2.20
N ASP A 191 -20.14 9.00 2.67
CA ASP A 191 -19.77 10.34 3.11
C ASP A 191 -19.17 10.35 4.53
N SER A 192 -19.45 9.32 5.33
CA SER A 192 -18.91 9.17 6.68
C SER A 192 -18.81 7.71 7.12
N VAL A 193 -18.03 7.46 8.17
CA VAL A 193 -17.84 6.13 8.75
C VAL A 193 -19.16 5.44 9.13
N TRP A 194 -20.18 6.21 9.52
CA TRP A 194 -21.49 5.70 9.96
C TRP A 194 -22.32 5.09 8.83
N GLN A 195 -21.96 5.36 7.58
CA GLN A 195 -22.61 4.79 6.40
C GLN A 195 -21.91 3.51 5.91
N ILE A 196 -20.81 3.10 6.55
CA ILE A 196 -20.18 1.82 6.27
C ILE A 196 -21.01 0.72 6.97
N PRO A 197 -21.58 -0.24 6.24
CA PRO A 197 -22.44 -1.26 6.82
C PRO A 197 -21.65 -2.20 7.74
N SER A 198 -22.31 -2.71 8.79
CA SER A 198 -21.71 -3.70 9.70
C SER A 198 -21.31 -4.99 8.98
N SER A 199 -22.09 -5.40 7.97
CA SER A 199 -21.65 -6.39 6.99
C SER A 199 -20.81 -5.65 5.96
N LEU A 200 -19.50 -5.78 6.07
CA LEU A 200 -18.56 -5.04 5.23
C LEU A 200 -18.81 -5.30 3.73
N PRO A 201 -18.71 -4.26 2.88
CA PRO A 201 -18.93 -4.41 1.45
C PRO A 201 -17.77 -5.16 0.79
N GLU A 202 -18.02 -5.72 -0.40
CA GLU A 202 -16.97 -6.31 -1.24
C GLU A 202 -16.06 -5.21 -1.83
N LYS A 203 -16.66 -4.10 -2.30
CA LYS A 203 -15.95 -2.93 -2.82
C LYS A 203 -16.26 -1.66 -2.04
N LEU A 204 -15.22 -0.92 -1.66
CA LEU A 204 -15.32 0.32 -0.87
C LEU A 204 -14.44 1.40 -1.49
N ALA A 205 -15.03 2.56 -1.80
CA ALA A 205 -14.29 3.79 -2.09
C ALA A 205 -14.67 4.85 -1.06
N TRP A 206 -13.82 5.07 -0.06
CA TRP A 206 -14.09 6.02 1.01
C TRP A 206 -13.18 7.23 0.95
N PHE A 207 -13.73 8.33 0.42
CA PHE A 207 -13.07 9.63 0.39
C PHE A 207 -13.29 10.39 1.70
N ARG A 208 -12.32 10.34 2.60
CA ARG A 208 -12.34 10.95 3.94
C ARG A 208 -12.13 12.47 3.94
N ALA A 209 -11.85 13.07 2.78
CA ALA A 209 -11.71 14.51 2.60
C ALA A 209 -11.99 14.94 1.16
N SER A 210 -12.38 16.21 0.96
CA SER A 210 -12.58 16.80 -0.37
C SER A 210 -11.28 16.87 -1.17
N GLY A 211 -10.20 17.37 -0.54
CA GLY A 211 -8.82 17.32 -1.05
C GLY A 211 -8.01 16.29 -0.28
N HIS A 212 -6.80 16.62 0.11
CA HIS A 212 -5.99 15.78 1.00
C HIS A 212 -6.63 15.66 2.40
N MET A 213 -6.33 14.58 3.13
CA MET A 213 -6.75 14.48 4.53
C MET A 213 -5.94 15.48 5.38
N PRO A 214 -6.43 15.89 6.56
CA PRO A 214 -5.67 16.76 7.45
C PRO A 214 -4.31 16.16 7.84
N GLY A 215 -3.34 17.00 8.22
CA GLY A 215 -2.05 16.58 8.79
C GLY A 215 -2.19 15.85 10.14
N ALA A 216 -1.19 15.08 10.54
CA ALA A 216 -1.14 14.41 11.85
C ALA A 216 -1.21 15.40 13.03
N LEU A 217 -0.72 16.62 12.85
CA LEU A 217 -0.89 17.72 13.82
C LEU A 217 -2.23 18.46 13.71
N ASN A 218 -2.96 18.29 12.61
CA ASN A 218 -4.11 19.11 12.23
C ASN A 218 -5.43 18.32 12.29
N GLY A 219 -5.57 17.43 13.28
CA GLY A 219 -6.83 16.74 13.56
C GLY A 219 -7.08 15.47 12.74
N ARG A 220 -6.06 14.87 12.11
CA ARG A 220 -6.19 13.56 11.45
C ARG A 220 -6.59 12.45 12.44
N GLY A 221 -6.14 12.50 13.68
CA GLY A 221 -6.34 11.42 14.65
C GLY A 221 -5.69 10.12 14.18
N GLU A 222 -6.31 8.97 14.45
CA GLU A 222 -5.81 7.63 14.08
C GLU A 222 -6.28 7.17 12.70
N ALA A 223 -6.60 8.12 11.82
CA ALA A 223 -7.31 7.84 10.57
C ALA A 223 -6.58 6.81 9.70
N LEU A 224 -5.26 6.89 9.56
CA LEU A 224 -4.51 5.96 8.73
C LEU A 224 -4.61 4.53 9.27
N ALA A 225 -4.35 4.33 10.57
CA ALA A 225 -4.44 3.01 11.21
C ALA A 225 -5.87 2.45 11.16
N GLU A 226 -6.90 3.28 11.35
CA GLU A 226 -8.31 2.90 11.16
C GLU A 226 -8.61 2.43 9.74
N SER A 227 -8.13 3.17 8.74
CA SER A 227 -8.30 2.83 7.33
C SER A 227 -7.60 1.52 6.97
N VAL A 228 -6.40 1.27 7.50
CA VAL A 228 -5.68 0.00 7.33
C VAL A 228 -6.47 -1.17 7.93
N ARG A 229 -6.96 -1.04 9.18
CA ARG A 229 -7.78 -2.09 9.81
C ARG A 229 -9.03 -2.41 8.98
N LEU A 230 -9.72 -1.38 8.51
CA LEU A 230 -10.91 -1.55 7.69
C LEU A 230 -10.57 -2.24 6.35
N ALA A 231 -9.53 -1.79 5.65
CA ALA A 231 -9.09 -2.40 4.40
C ALA A 231 -8.73 -3.87 4.60
N LEU A 232 -7.96 -4.20 5.64
CA LEU A 232 -7.61 -5.59 5.97
C LEU A 232 -8.85 -6.43 6.25
N ASN A 233 -9.85 -5.90 6.96
CA ASN A 233 -11.09 -6.64 7.22
C ASN A 233 -11.91 -6.93 5.95
N ILE A 234 -11.87 -6.04 4.94
CA ILE A 234 -12.52 -6.25 3.65
C ILE A 234 -11.72 -7.24 2.79
N LEU A 235 -10.46 -6.91 2.50
CA LEU A 235 -9.58 -7.64 1.59
C LEU A 235 -9.30 -9.06 2.09
N SER A 236 -9.30 -9.27 3.41
CA SER A 236 -9.00 -10.58 3.97
C SER A 236 -10.09 -11.64 3.76
N ASN A 237 -11.26 -11.27 3.23
CA ASN A 237 -12.32 -12.20 2.87
C ASN A 237 -11.98 -13.05 1.64
N ASN A 238 -11.13 -12.54 0.74
CA ASN A 238 -10.68 -13.28 -0.44
C ASN A 238 -9.73 -14.42 -0.02
N LYS A 239 -10.09 -15.66 -0.39
CA LYS A 239 -9.33 -16.87 -0.03
C LYS A 239 -8.02 -17.01 -0.80
N LYS A 240 -7.90 -16.40 -1.98
CA LYS A 240 -6.64 -16.35 -2.74
C LYS A 240 -5.63 -15.40 -2.10
N GLY A 241 -6.12 -14.40 -1.37
CA GLY A 241 -5.32 -13.40 -0.67
C GLY A 241 -5.48 -12.01 -1.28
N PHE A 242 -4.53 -11.12 -1.00
CA PHE A 242 -4.65 -9.71 -1.40
C PHE A 242 -3.29 -9.00 -1.55
N PHE A 243 -3.32 -7.88 -2.27
CA PHE A 243 -2.27 -6.87 -2.28
C PHE A 243 -2.83 -5.55 -1.73
N LEU A 244 -2.18 -4.99 -0.70
CA LEU A 244 -2.57 -3.72 -0.09
C LEU A 244 -1.37 -2.76 -0.11
N MET A 245 -1.53 -1.60 -0.72
CA MET A 245 -0.59 -0.48 -0.59
C MET A 245 -1.13 0.54 0.43
N VAL A 246 -0.27 0.95 1.37
CA VAL A 246 -0.58 1.94 2.41
C VAL A 246 0.46 3.04 2.37
N GLU A 247 0.03 4.31 2.44
CA GLU A 247 0.94 5.44 2.39
C GLU A 247 0.77 6.42 3.57
N GLY A 248 1.87 6.67 4.27
CA GLY A 248 2.06 7.83 5.16
C GLY A 248 2.45 9.07 4.36
N SER A 249 1.51 9.61 3.58
CA SER A 249 1.75 10.56 2.50
C SER A 249 2.29 11.95 2.87
N GLN A 250 2.30 12.34 4.16
CA GLN A 250 2.62 13.71 4.57
C GLN A 250 3.91 13.83 5.38
N ILE A 251 4.67 12.74 5.54
CA ILE A 251 6.04 12.76 6.09
C ILE A 251 6.92 13.66 5.19
N ASP A 252 6.81 13.47 3.88
CA ASP A 252 7.44 14.29 2.83
C ASP A 252 7.08 15.78 2.97
N TRP A 253 5.80 16.10 3.12
CA TRP A 253 5.35 17.50 3.20
C TRP A 253 5.86 18.21 4.46
N ALA A 254 5.95 17.49 5.57
CA ALA A 254 6.59 17.99 6.78
C ALA A 254 8.07 18.30 6.56
N CYS A 255 8.76 17.45 5.80
CA CYS A 255 10.15 17.66 5.43
C CYS A 255 10.33 18.82 4.44
N HIS A 256 9.51 18.97 3.41
CA HIS A 256 9.52 20.14 2.53
C HIS A 256 9.34 21.46 3.33
N SER A 257 8.50 21.41 4.37
CA SER A 257 8.22 22.53 5.27
C SER A 257 9.31 22.74 6.34
N ASN A 258 10.31 21.85 6.43
CA ASN A 258 11.30 21.81 7.50
C ASN A 258 10.70 21.82 8.91
N ASP A 259 9.52 21.19 9.08
CA ASP A 259 8.81 21.15 10.36
C ASP A 259 9.14 19.84 11.11
N SER A 260 10.00 19.96 12.13
CA SER A 260 10.46 18.83 12.94
C SER A 260 9.34 18.16 13.73
N LEU A 261 8.39 18.95 14.27
CA LEU A 261 7.31 18.41 15.08
C LEU A 261 6.31 17.69 14.19
N TRP A 262 5.98 18.28 13.04
CA TRP A 262 5.10 17.66 12.06
C TRP A 262 5.71 16.36 11.54
N LEU A 263 7.00 16.37 11.18
CA LEU A 263 7.74 15.19 10.74
C LEU A 263 7.61 14.03 11.73
N VAL A 264 7.97 14.26 13.00
CA VAL A 264 7.91 13.22 14.03
C VAL A 264 6.47 12.69 14.17
N ARG A 265 5.46 13.56 14.12
CA ARG A 265 4.06 13.13 14.24
C ARG A 265 3.56 12.33 13.04
N GLU A 266 3.98 12.67 11.84
CA GLU A 266 3.64 11.90 10.63
C GLU A 266 4.27 10.51 10.64
N VAL A 267 5.54 10.40 11.04
CA VAL A 267 6.21 9.08 11.17
C VAL A 267 5.54 8.24 12.26
N LEU A 268 5.15 8.83 13.38
CA LEU A 268 4.43 8.11 14.44
C LEU A 268 3.00 7.69 14.03
N ASP A 269 2.29 8.51 13.23
CA ASP A 269 0.99 8.13 12.65
C ASP A 269 1.15 6.94 11.68
N PHE A 270 2.16 7.01 10.82
CA PHE A 270 2.51 5.92 9.90
C PHE A 270 2.93 4.64 10.64
N ASP A 271 3.73 4.74 11.71
CA ASP A 271 4.17 3.59 12.49
C ASP A 271 3.00 2.81 13.11
N LYS A 272 1.96 3.51 13.58
CA LYS A 272 0.75 2.84 14.09
C LYS A 272 0.04 2.04 13.01
N ALA A 273 0.01 2.56 11.78
CA ALA A 273 -0.55 1.85 10.63
C ALA A 273 0.28 0.61 10.27
N VAL A 274 1.61 0.71 10.30
CA VAL A 274 2.54 -0.44 10.17
C VAL A 274 2.24 -1.48 11.26
N GLY A 275 2.00 -1.04 12.50
CA GLY A 275 1.61 -1.89 13.62
C GLY A 275 0.37 -2.74 13.34
N GLU A 276 -0.65 -2.18 12.68
CA GLU A 276 -1.85 -2.93 12.27
C GLU A 276 -1.54 -3.99 11.21
N GLY A 277 -0.68 -3.68 10.23
CA GLY A 277 -0.23 -4.64 9.23
C GLY A 277 0.58 -5.79 9.84
N LEU A 278 1.52 -5.47 10.75
CA LEU A 278 2.30 -6.48 11.47
C LEU A 278 1.44 -7.35 12.39
N LYS A 279 0.45 -6.74 13.06
CA LYS A 279 -0.52 -7.47 13.88
C LYS A 279 -1.36 -8.43 13.03
N PHE A 280 -1.80 -7.99 11.84
CA PHE A 280 -2.48 -8.87 10.90
C PHE A 280 -1.58 -10.02 10.44
N ALA A 281 -0.34 -9.73 10.04
CA ALA A 281 0.62 -10.72 9.58
C ALA A 281 0.97 -11.77 10.64
N ALA A 282 1.05 -11.37 11.92
CA ALA A 282 1.28 -12.29 13.03
C ALA A 282 0.12 -13.32 13.23
N ASN A 283 -1.09 -12.98 12.78
CA ASN A 283 -2.28 -13.82 12.92
C ASN A 283 -2.71 -14.48 11.59
N SER A 284 -2.14 -14.07 10.47
CA SER A 284 -2.49 -14.54 9.13
C SER A 284 -1.31 -15.26 8.49
N LYS A 285 -1.47 -16.57 8.24
CA LYS A 285 -0.46 -17.34 7.50
C LYS A 285 -0.16 -16.69 6.15
N ASN A 286 1.10 -16.72 5.73
CA ASN A 286 1.56 -16.28 4.40
C ASN A 286 1.27 -14.82 4.08
N THR A 287 1.55 -13.94 5.04
CA THR A 287 1.49 -12.49 4.86
C THR A 287 2.90 -11.91 4.86
N THR A 288 3.25 -11.20 3.79
CA THR A 288 4.48 -10.42 3.70
C THR A 288 4.17 -8.95 3.99
N VAL A 289 4.89 -8.35 4.94
CA VAL A 289 4.83 -6.91 5.22
C VAL A 289 6.13 -6.29 4.75
N ILE A 290 6.04 -5.28 3.90
CA ILE A 290 7.17 -4.50 3.39
C ILE A 290 6.95 -3.07 3.83
N VAL A 291 7.98 -2.43 4.37
CA VAL A 291 7.97 -0.99 4.67
C VAL A 291 9.14 -0.35 3.93
N LEU A 292 8.88 0.68 3.15
CA LEU A 292 9.88 1.41 2.38
C LEU A 292 9.53 2.90 2.27
N ALA A 293 10.40 3.66 1.61
CA ALA A 293 10.15 5.03 1.18
C ALA A 293 10.42 5.15 -0.33
N ASP A 294 9.81 6.14 -0.96
CA ASP A 294 10.02 6.50 -2.36
C ASP A 294 11.29 7.33 -2.59
N HIS A 295 11.62 8.18 -1.63
CA HIS A 295 12.86 8.93 -1.52
C HIS A 295 13.08 9.43 -0.09
N GLU A 296 14.18 10.13 0.14
CA GLU A 296 14.37 10.97 1.34
C GLU A 296 13.98 12.41 1.01
N THR A 297 13.44 13.14 1.99
CA THR A 297 13.10 14.56 1.83
C THR A 297 13.71 15.44 2.93
N GLY A 298 14.27 16.59 2.53
CA GLY A 298 14.73 17.63 3.43
C GLY A 298 16.19 17.50 3.90
N GLY A 299 16.87 16.41 3.54
CA GLY A 299 18.26 16.17 3.94
C GLY A 299 18.40 16.20 5.46
N VAL A 300 17.58 15.41 6.13
CA VAL A 300 17.44 15.41 7.59
C VAL A 300 18.72 14.89 8.25
N SER A 301 19.18 15.60 9.27
CA SER A 301 20.32 15.25 10.10
C SER A 301 20.00 15.39 11.58
N LEU A 302 20.61 14.52 12.41
CA LEU A 302 20.34 14.41 13.84
C LEU A 302 21.62 14.71 14.65
N PRO A 303 22.05 15.99 14.78
CA PRO A 303 23.35 16.33 15.38
C PRO A 303 23.44 16.13 16.91
N ALA A 304 22.31 15.98 17.61
CA ALA A 304 22.28 15.79 19.07
C ALA A 304 20.96 15.13 19.51
N GLY A 305 20.94 14.58 20.72
CA GLY A 305 19.74 14.05 21.36
C GLY A 305 19.98 13.64 22.80
N ASP A 306 18.90 13.32 23.52
CA ASP A 306 18.92 12.80 24.89
C ASP A 306 17.96 11.61 24.98
N LEU A 307 18.52 10.43 25.23
CA LEU A 307 17.78 9.17 25.32
C LEU A 307 16.85 9.09 26.53
N LYS A 308 17.22 9.74 27.65
CA LYS A 308 16.41 9.70 28.87
C LYS A 308 15.19 10.61 28.74
N ASN A 309 15.34 11.73 28.05
CA ASN A 309 14.28 12.71 27.85
C ASN A 309 13.50 12.50 26.53
N HIS A 310 13.90 11.52 25.70
CA HIS A 310 13.30 11.24 24.39
C HIS A 310 13.24 12.48 23.50
N THR A 311 14.39 13.14 23.36
CA THR A 311 14.51 14.34 22.52
C THR A 311 15.60 14.16 21.48
N VAL A 312 15.32 14.62 20.27
CA VAL A 312 16.28 14.62 19.15
C VAL A 312 16.34 16.03 18.57
N SER A 313 17.55 16.53 18.33
CA SER A 313 17.78 17.75 17.57
C SER A 313 17.69 17.40 16.09
N ILE A 314 16.68 17.92 15.40
CA ILE A 314 16.45 17.68 13.97
C ILE A 314 16.91 18.91 13.19
N ARG A 315 17.65 18.71 12.09
CA ARG A 315 18.08 19.77 11.16
C ARG A 315 17.81 19.34 9.73
N PHE A 316 17.37 20.29 8.91
CA PHE A 316 17.13 20.10 7.48
C PHE A 316 18.23 20.83 6.70
N SER A 317 18.70 20.21 5.62
CA SER A 317 19.69 20.80 4.72
C SER A 317 19.12 21.15 3.34
N ALA A 318 17.90 20.70 3.04
CA ALA A 318 17.16 21.03 1.83
C ALA A 318 15.67 21.29 2.16
N HIS A 319 14.96 21.87 1.20
CA HIS A 319 13.49 21.98 1.20
C HIS A 319 12.85 21.01 0.20
N ASP A 320 13.62 20.05 -0.30
CA ASP A 320 13.26 19.18 -1.42
C ASP A 320 13.86 17.79 -1.16
N HIS A 321 13.55 16.85 -2.05
CA HIS A 321 14.04 15.49 -2.00
C HIS A 321 15.58 15.45 -2.07
N THR A 322 16.20 14.42 -1.50
CA THR A 322 17.63 14.18 -1.64
C THR A 322 17.95 12.81 -2.24
N GLY A 323 19.13 12.70 -2.85
CA GLY A 323 19.57 11.49 -3.54
C GLY A 323 20.20 10.42 -2.65
N ILE A 324 19.93 10.45 -1.33
CA ILE A 324 20.41 9.42 -0.41
C ILE A 324 19.59 8.14 -0.56
N MET A 325 20.21 7.00 -0.30
CA MET A 325 19.48 5.72 -0.23
C MET A 325 18.53 5.73 0.98
N VAL A 326 17.40 5.05 0.80
CA VAL A 326 16.42 4.79 1.87
C VAL A 326 16.47 3.34 2.32
#